data_AF-A0A2E1BXD6-F1
#
_entry.id   AF-A0A2E1BXD6-F1
#
_cell.length_a   1.000
_cell.length_b   1.000
_cell.length_c   1.000
_cell.angle_alpha   90.00
_cell.angle_beta   90.00
_cell.angle_gamma   90.00
#
_symmetry.space_group_name_H-M   'P 1'
#
loop_
_entity.id
_entity.type
_entity.pdbx_description
1 polymer ?
#
loop_
_entity_poly.entity_id
_entity_poly.type
_entity_poly.pdbx_seq_one_letter_code
_entity_poly.pdbx_strand_id
1 'polypeptide(L)'
;MNNRVATLTTLVIASILLSPVVVADDTQDIPTNAQNTGTHDSLVAALSHAGLVSALQGDGPFTVFAPTDDAFAAAGIDLTTFDTDEENATLSDILLYHVVSGSVSASDVTDGMNAEALNGDDLSFTVSSDGTVMVNGATVTSADVMASNGVIHVIDTVLMPPADLGDIPTVAQGTGIHTSLVAAVVQAELLSTLQGDGPFTVFAPTDDAFAAAGIDLASLDTDEGKAALTDILLY
;
A
#
# COMPACT_ATOMS: atom_id res chain seq x y z
N MET A 1 -9.92 3.93 -81.40
CA MET A 1 -8.71 4.27 -80.63
C MET A 1 -9.14 4.61 -79.20
N ASN A 2 -9.25 3.61 -78.33
CA ASN A 2 -9.57 3.79 -76.92
C ASN A 2 -8.28 3.60 -76.12
N ASN A 3 -7.75 4.68 -75.55
CA ASN A 3 -6.72 4.63 -74.52
C ASN A 3 -7.28 5.34 -73.29
N ARG A 4 -7.70 4.59 -72.28
CA ARG A 4 -7.90 5.11 -70.92
C ARG A 4 -7.07 4.25 -69.97
N VAL A 5 -6.01 4.88 -69.49
CA VAL A 5 -5.04 4.39 -68.51
C VAL A 5 -5.79 4.08 -67.21
N ALA A 6 -5.70 2.84 -66.74
CA ALA A 6 -6.22 2.42 -65.45
C ALA A 6 -5.23 2.81 -64.36
N THR A 7 -5.58 3.81 -63.55
CA THR A 7 -4.82 4.18 -62.35
C THR A 7 -5.18 3.20 -61.23
N LEU A 8 -4.24 2.32 -60.88
CA LEU A 8 -4.37 1.40 -59.75
C LEU A 8 -4.10 2.18 -58.45
N THR A 9 -5.16 2.56 -57.74
CA THR A 9 -5.04 3.19 -56.42
C THR A 9 -4.84 2.07 -55.39
N THR A 10 -3.60 1.85 -54.97
CA THR A 10 -3.26 0.96 -53.86
C THR A 10 -3.75 1.60 -52.56
N LEU A 11 -4.85 1.08 -52.01
CA LEU A 11 -5.35 1.44 -50.69
C LEU A 11 -4.48 0.74 -49.63
N VAL A 12 -3.55 1.47 -49.03
CA VAL A 12 -2.85 1.02 -47.82
C VAL A 12 -3.85 1.12 -46.67
N ILE A 13 -4.43 -0.01 -46.28
CA ILE A 13 -5.21 -0.11 -45.05
C ILE A 13 -4.18 -0.10 -43.92
N ALA A 14 -4.01 1.07 -43.29
CA ALA A 14 -3.28 1.16 -42.04
C ALA A 14 -4.10 0.38 -40.99
N SER A 15 -3.73 -0.88 -40.74
CA SER A 15 -4.13 -1.58 -39.53
C SER A 15 -3.50 -0.87 -38.35
N ILE A 16 -4.22 0.12 -37.82
CA ILE A 16 -3.98 0.64 -36.48
C ILE A 16 -4.29 -0.55 -35.58
N LEU A 17 -3.23 -1.19 -35.05
CA LEU A 17 -3.37 -2.07 -33.90
C LEU A 17 -3.89 -1.18 -32.78
N LEU A 18 -5.22 -1.12 -32.65
CA LEU A 18 -5.87 -0.56 -31.49
C LEU A 18 -5.54 -1.55 -30.37
N SER A 19 -4.43 -1.30 -29.66
CA SER A 19 -4.26 -1.89 -28.34
C SER A 19 -5.55 -1.59 -27.60
N PRO A 20 -6.28 -2.60 -27.08
CA PRO A 20 -7.41 -2.30 -26.23
C PRO A 20 -6.81 -1.53 -25.05
N VAL A 21 -7.03 -0.21 -25.01
CA VAL A 21 -7.01 0.51 -23.74
C VAL A 21 -8.13 -0.16 -22.98
N VAL A 22 -7.78 -1.02 -22.03
CA VAL A 22 -8.75 -1.75 -21.25
C VAL A 22 -9.32 -0.74 -20.26
N VAL A 23 -10.37 -0.05 -20.72
CA VAL A 23 -11.11 0.91 -19.91
C VAL A 23 -11.93 0.10 -18.91
N ALA A 24 -11.93 0.55 -17.65
CA ALA A 24 -12.77 0.01 -16.61
C ALA A 24 -14.24 -0.07 -17.06
N ASP A 25 -14.89 -1.20 -16.77
CA ASP A 25 -16.24 -1.52 -17.19
C ASP A 25 -17.18 -1.53 -15.98
N ASP A 26 -18.20 -0.66 -16.01
CA ASP A 26 -19.19 -0.49 -14.95
C ASP A 26 -20.16 -1.68 -14.83
N THR A 27 -20.13 -2.61 -15.79
CA THR A 27 -20.89 -3.86 -15.76
C THR A 27 -20.14 -5.01 -15.10
N GLN A 28 -18.85 -4.85 -14.81
CA GLN A 28 -17.99 -5.88 -14.21
C GLN A 28 -17.81 -5.64 -12.70
N ASP A 29 -17.61 -6.70 -11.92
CA ASP A 29 -17.30 -6.58 -10.49
C ASP A 29 -15.89 -5.99 -10.27
N ILE A 30 -15.62 -5.51 -9.05
CA ILE A 30 -14.34 -4.88 -8.72
C ILE A 30 -13.13 -5.78 -9.05
N PRO A 31 -13.06 -7.07 -8.63
CA PRO A 31 -11.93 -7.93 -8.95
C PRO A 31 -11.73 -8.17 -10.46
N THR A 32 -12.82 -8.30 -11.22
CA THR A 32 -12.77 -8.50 -12.67
C THR A 32 -12.31 -7.21 -13.37
N ASN A 33 -12.77 -6.06 -12.91
CA ASN A 33 -12.34 -4.76 -13.43
C ASN A 33 -10.84 -4.54 -13.17
N ALA A 34 -10.37 -4.79 -11.95
CA ALA A 34 -8.95 -4.72 -11.60
C ALA A 34 -8.09 -5.63 -12.49
N GLN A 35 -8.50 -6.89 -12.70
CA GLN A 35 -7.83 -7.83 -13.62
C GLN A 35 -7.77 -7.33 -15.05
N ASN A 36 -8.86 -6.71 -15.53
CA ASN A 36 -8.93 -6.25 -16.91
C ASN A 36 -8.01 -5.05 -17.15
N THR A 37 -7.85 -4.14 -16.18
CA THR A 37 -6.97 -2.97 -16.34
C THR A 37 -5.49 -3.32 -16.47
N GLY A 38 -5.05 -4.47 -15.95
CA GLY A 38 -3.68 -4.98 -16.07
C GLY A 38 -2.61 -4.16 -15.32
N THR A 39 -3.03 -3.28 -14.41
CA THR A 39 -2.14 -2.45 -13.55
C THR A 39 -2.26 -2.80 -12.06
N HIS A 40 -3.05 -3.83 -11.76
CA HIS A 40 -3.39 -4.29 -10.41
C HIS A 40 -3.18 -5.81 -10.27
N ASP A 41 -2.27 -6.38 -11.06
CA ASP A 41 -2.01 -7.82 -11.05
C ASP A 41 -1.52 -8.28 -9.67
N SER A 42 -0.73 -7.46 -8.98
CA SER A 42 -0.26 -7.71 -7.61
C SER A 42 -1.42 -7.72 -6.61
N LEU A 43 -2.37 -6.78 -6.72
CA LEU A 43 -3.55 -6.72 -5.87
C LEU A 43 -4.42 -7.95 -6.04
N VAL A 44 -4.67 -8.35 -7.30
CA VAL A 44 -5.49 -9.54 -7.60
C VAL A 44 -4.82 -10.80 -7.09
N ALA A 45 -3.50 -10.92 -7.25
CA ALA A 45 -2.74 -12.04 -6.70
C ALA A 45 -2.88 -12.11 -5.17
N ALA A 46 -2.75 -10.96 -4.48
CA ALA A 46 -2.92 -10.87 -3.04
C ALA A 46 -4.35 -11.24 -2.60
N LEU A 47 -5.38 -10.74 -3.27
CA LEU A 47 -6.78 -11.07 -3.02
C LEU A 47 -7.07 -12.56 -3.23
N SER A 48 -6.48 -13.16 -4.27
CA SER A 48 -6.59 -14.59 -4.53
C SER A 48 -5.88 -15.43 -3.48
N HIS A 49 -4.73 -14.96 -2.98
CA HIS A 49 -3.97 -15.62 -1.91
C HIS A 49 -4.72 -15.58 -0.57
N ALA A 50 -5.25 -14.41 -0.21
CA ALA A 50 -6.06 -14.20 0.99
C ALA A 50 -7.49 -14.77 0.91
N GLY A 51 -7.92 -15.24 -0.28
CA GLY A 51 -9.28 -15.76 -0.48
C GLY A 51 -10.40 -14.71 -0.44
N LEU A 52 -10.06 -13.42 -0.53
CA LEU A 52 -10.99 -12.29 -0.41
C LEU A 52 -11.74 -11.95 -1.71
N VAL A 53 -11.38 -12.58 -2.83
CA VAL A 53 -12.05 -12.36 -4.13
C VAL A 53 -13.56 -12.50 -4.00
N SER A 54 -14.04 -13.54 -3.32
CA SER A 54 -15.48 -13.78 -3.15
C SER A 54 -16.17 -12.75 -2.24
N ALA A 55 -15.45 -12.18 -1.27
CA ALA A 55 -15.98 -11.12 -0.42
C ALA A 55 -16.18 -9.82 -1.22
N LEU A 56 -15.22 -9.49 -2.09
CA LEU A 56 -15.29 -8.33 -2.99
C LEU A 56 -16.21 -8.54 -4.20
N GLN A 57 -16.74 -9.75 -4.40
CA GLN A 57 -17.81 -10.04 -5.36
C GLN A 57 -19.21 -9.98 -4.73
N GLY A 58 -19.31 -9.69 -3.43
CA GLY A 58 -20.58 -9.56 -2.73
C GLY A 58 -21.47 -8.43 -3.27
N ASP A 59 -22.72 -8.43 -2.83
CA ASP A 59 -23.68 -7.34 -3.08
C ASP A 59 -23.17 -6.06 -2.39
N GLY A 60 -22.58 -5.16 -3.18
CA GLY A 60 -22.05 -3.87 -2.73
C GLY A 60 -23.15 -2.87 -2.31
N PRO A 61 -22.81 -1.58 -2.17
CA PRO A 61 -21.62 -0.93 -2.74
C PRO A 61 -20.36 -1.06 -1.88
N PHE A 62 -19.23 -1.28 -2.54
CA PHE A 62 -17.88 -1.21 -1.95
C PHE A 62 -17.07 -0.09 -2.60
N THR A 63 -16.15 0.51 -1.84
CA THR A 63 -15.13 1.41 -2.39
C THR A 63 -13.78 0.78 -2.15
N VAL A 64 -13.01 0.53 -3.22
CA VAL A 64 -11.71 -0.12 -3.12
C VAL A 64 -10.61 0.83 -3.55
N PHE A 65 -9.68 1.11 -2.66
CA PHE A 65 -8.46 1.84 -2.94
C PHE A 65 -7.43 0.85 -3.49
N ALA A 66 -7.32 0.77 -4.81
CA ALA A 66 -6.45 -0.19 -5.48
C ALA A 66 -5.07 0.42 -5.76
N PRO A 67 -4.01 0.02 -5.03
CA PRO A 67 -2.66 0.44 -5.36
C PRO A 67 -2.20 -0.14 -6.69
N THR A 68 -1.30 0.56 -7.37
CA THR A 68 -0.66 0.07 -8.59
C THR A 68 0.38 -1.00 -8.26
N ASP A 69 0.76 -1.80 -9.26
CA ASP A 69 1.85 -2.79 -9.08
C ASP A 69 3.18 -2.14 -8.66
N ASP A 70 3.45 -0.90 -9.12
CA ASP A 70 4.60 -0.11 -8.70
C ASP A 70 4.53 0.24 -7.20
N ALA A 71 3.33 0.55 -6.69
CA ALA A 71 3.11 0.83 -5.27
C ALA A 71 3.34 -0.43 -4.40
N PHE A 72 2.87 -1.59 -4.88
CA PHE A 72 3.12 -2.89 -4.23
C PHE A 72 4.62 -3.21 -4.18
N ALA A 73 5.33 -3.00 -5.30
CA ALA A 73 6.77 -3.20 -5.36
C ALA A 73 7.52 -2.22 -4.43
N ALA A 74 7.09 -0.97 -4.35
CA ALA A 74 7.65 0.03 -3.45
C ALA A 74 7.39 -0.28 -1.97
N ALA A 75 6.23 -0.87 -1.64
CA ALA A 75 5.91 -1.34 -0.30
C ALA A 75 6.73 -2.57 0.11
N GLY A 76 7.40 -3.25 -0.83
CA GLY A 76 8.21 -4.44 -0.55
C GLY A 76 7.38 -5.63 -0.08
N ILE A 77 6.08 -5.67 -0.39
CA ILE A 77 5.20 -6.78 -0.03
C ILE A 77 5.55 -7.98 -0.89
N ASP A 78 6.13 -9.00 -0.26
CA ASP A 78 6.42 -10.27 -0.89
C ASP A 78 5.38 -11.30 -0.47
N LEU A 79 4.43 -11.61 -1.37
CA LEU A 79 3.39 -12.62 -1.11
C LEU A 79 3.97 -14.00 -0.78
N THR A 80 5.22 -14.29 -1.16
CA THR A 80 5.88 -15.57 -0.85
C THR A 80 6.36 -15.68 0.59
N THR A 81 6.34 -14.59 1.36
CA THR A 81 6.62 -14.65 2.80
C THR A 81 5.36 -14.90 3.63
N PHE A 82 4.17 -14.91 3.02
CA PHE A 82 2.90 -15.13 3.70
C PHE A 82 2.48 -16.61 3.61
N ASP A 83 3.18 -17.46 4.36
CA ASP A 83 3.02 -18.93 4.32
C ASP A 83 2.30 -19.48 5.56
N THR A 84 2.18 -18.70 6.62
CA THR A 84 1.50 -19.10 7.87
C THR A 84 0.08 -18.54 7.96
N ASP A 85 -0.76 -19.15 8.80
CA ASP A 85 -2.13 -18.67 9.02
C ASP A 85 -2.17 -17.25 9.61
N GLU A 86 -1.18 -16.88 10.43
CA GLU A 86 -1.06 -15.55 11.03
C GLU A 86 -0.69 -14.50 9.98
N GLU A 87 0.31 -14.79 9.15
CA GLU A 87 0.67 -13.92 8.03
C GLU A 87 -0.49 -13.77 7.04
N ASN A 88 -1.19 -14.85 6.70
CA ASN A 88 -2.36 -14.77 5.82
C ASN A 88 -3.51 -13.95 6.43
N ALA A 89 -3.67 -13.97 7.75
CA ALA A 89 -4.61 -13.11 8.46
C ALA A 89 -4.19 -11.64 8.37
N THR A 90 -2.90 -11.33 8.57
CA THR A 90 -2.31 -10.00 8.34
C THR A 90 -2.55 -9.54 6.90
N LEU A 91 -2.24 -10.35 5.89
CA LEU A 91 -2.48 -9.98 4.49
C LEU A 91 -3.97 -9.69 4.24
N SER A 92 -4.85 -10.50 4.83
CA SER A 92 -6.28 -10.26 4.73
C SER A 92 -6.67 -8.93 5.37
N ASP A 93 -6.09 -8.58 6.51
CA ASP A 93 -6.32 -7.30 7.19
C ASP A 93 -5.86 -6.11 6.34
N ILE A 94 -4.64 -6.15 5.81
CA ILE A 94 -4.11 -5.15 4.85
C ILE A 94 -5.07 -4.98 3.67
N LEU A 95 -5.53 -6.08 3.07
CA LEU A 95 -6.40 -6.02 1.90
C LEU A 95 -7.78 -5.46 2.27
N LEU A 96 -8.32 -5.79 3.44
CA LEU A 96 -9.58 -5.24 3.94
C LEU A 96 -9.45 -3.76 4.31
N TYR A 97 -8.26 -3.29 4.70
CA TYR A 97 -7.98 -1.88 4.96
C TYR A 97 -8.09 -1.00 3.71
N HIS A 98 -7.84 -1.57 2.53
CA HIS A 98 -8.05 -0.89 1.26
C HIS A 98 -9.53 -0.84 0.83
N VAL A 99 -10.42 -1.49 1.58
CA VAL A 99 -11.83 -1.65 1.21
C VAL A 99 -12.69 -0.91 2.22
N VAL A 100 -13.56 -0.03 1.74
CA VAL A 100 -14.56 0.66 2.55
C VAL A 100 -15.93 0.18 2.17
N SER A 101 -16.77 -0.08 3.17
CA SER A 101 -18.19 -0.36 2.93
C SER A 101 -18.92 0.93 2.53
N GLY A 102 -19.65 0.92 1.42
CA GLY A 102 -20.29 2.10 0.86
C GLY A 102 -19.66 2.56 -0.45
N SER A 103 -20.37 3.45 -1.15
CA SER A 103 -19.85 4.16 -2.31
C SER A 103 -19.38 5.54 -1.85
N VAL A 104 -18.07 5.74 -1.81
CA VAL A 104 -17.45 7.03 -1.51
C VAL A 104 -16.86 7.54 -2.82
N SER A 105 -17.52 8.50 -3.43
CA SER A 105 -16.96 9.17 -4.62
C SER A 105 -15.90 10.18 -4.21
N ALA A 106 -14.97 10.51 -5.10
CA ALA A 106 -13.98 11.56 -4.83
C ALA A 106 -14.65 12.91 -4.51
N SER A 107 -15.85 13.15 -5.04
CA SER A 107 -16.62 14.37 -4.78
C SER A 107 -17.26 14.43 -3.39
N ASP A 108 -17.45 13.28 -2.75
CA ASP A 108 -17.98 13.18 -1.39
C ASP A 108 -16.87 13.30 -0.33
N VAL A 109 -15.61 13.12 -0.75
CA VAL A 109 -14.45 13.25 0.13
C VAL A 109 -14.20 14.71 0.48
N THR A 110 -14.12 14.99 1.77
CA THR A 110 -13.80 16.32 2.31
C THR A 110 -12.53 16.26 3.13
N ASP A 111 -11.84 17.40 3.26
CA ASP A 111 -10.60 17.49 4.04
C ASP A 111 -10.86 17.17 5.52
N GLY A 112 -10.12 16.22 6.08
CA GLY A 112 -10.28 15.74 7.46
C GLY A 112 -11.45 14.77 7.65
N MET A 113 -12.00 14.22 6.57
CA MET A 113 -12.99 13.15 6.65
C MET A 113 -12.33 11.85 7.07
N ASN A 114 -13.02 11.05 7.88
CA ASN A 114 -12.61 9.69 8.21
C ASN A 114 -13.66 8.71 7.66
N ALA A 115 -13.22 7.57 7.15
CA ALA A 115 -14.10 6.44 6.81
C ALA A 115 -13.57 5.16 7.45
N GLU A 116 -14.48 4.35 7.97
CA GLU A 116 -14.14 3.04 8.54
C GLU A 116 -13.91 2.03 7.41
N ALA A 117 -12.73 1.43 7.37
CA ALA A 117 -12.41 0.36 6.44
C ALA A 117 -13.01 -0.98 6.90
N LEU A 118 -13.00 -2.00 6.04
CA LEU A 118 -13.60 -3.29 6.33
C LEU A 118 -12.86 -4.09 7.41
N ASN A 119 -11.59 -3.73 7.68
CA ASN A 119 -10.82 -4.30 8.80
C ASN A 119 -11.18 -3.67 10.16
N GLY A 120 -11.96 -2.58 10.17
CA GLY A 120 -12.38 -1.84 11.37
C GLY A 120 -11.48 -0.65 11.75
N ASP A 121 -10.41 -0.40 10.99
CA ASP A 121 -9.56 0.79 11.18
C ASP A 121 -10.09 1.99 10.39
N ASP A 122 -9.73 3.19 10.84
CA ASP A 122 -10.09 4.44 10.17
C ASP A 122 -9.10 4.83 9.06
N LEU A 123 -9.66 5.20 7.91
CA LEU A 123 -8.97 5.88 6.81
C LEU A 123 -9.18 7.39 6.93
N SER A 124 -8.10 8.15 7.08
CA SER A 124 -8.13 9.61 7.06
C SER A 124 -7.97 10.11 5.64
N PHE A 125 -8.88 10.98 5.22
CA PHE A 125 -8.85 11.63 3.93
C PHE A 125 -8.41 13.08 4.06
N THR A 126 -7.52 13.49 3.18
CA THR A 126 -6.99 14.85 3.12
C THR A 126 -7.16 15.35 1.69
N VAL A 127 -7.68 16.56 1.54
CA VAL A 127 -7.80 17.19 0.22
C VAL A 127 -6.81 18.34 0.16
N SER A 128 -5.77 18.15 -0.65
CA SER A 128 -4.75 19.17 -0.85
C SER A 128 -5.32 20.40 -1.56
N SER A 129 -4.68 21.56 -1.37
CA SER A 129 -5.14 22.84 -1.93
C SER A 129 -5.20 22.91 -3.45
N ASP A 130 -4.53 21.96 -4.13
CA ASP A 130 -4.55 21.76 -5.58
C ASP A 130 -5.72 20.88 -6.06
N GLY A 131 -6.52 20.35 -5.12
CA GLY A 131 -7.63 19.42 -5.38
C GLY A 131 -7.23 17.95 -5.36
N THR A 132 -5.99 17.61 -5.02
CA THR A 132 -5.52 16.22 -4.94
C THR A 132 -6.08 15.56 -3.68
N VAL A 133 -6.73 14.40 -3.84
CA VAL A 133 -7.24 13.59 -2.73
C VAL A 133 -6.15 12.64 -2.25
N MET A 134 -5.93 12.59 -0.95
CA MET A 134 -5.00 11.68 -0.30
C MET A 134 -5.73 10.86 0.77
N VAL A 135 -5.35 9.59 0.92
CA VAL A 135 -5.90 8.67 1.92
C VAL A 135 -4.74 8.15 2.75
N ASN A 136 -4.69 8.49 4.04
CA ASN A 136 -3.59 8.13 4.95
C ASN A 136 -2.18 8.38 4.38
N GLY A 137 -2.02 9.43 3.59
CA GLY A 137 -0.75 9.80 2.94
C GLY A 137 -0.53 9.21 1.55
N ALA A 138 -1.34 8.24 1.11
CA ALA A 138 -1.36 7.74 -0.26
C ALA A 138 -2.11 8.70 -1.19
N THR A 139 -1.58 8.98 -2.37
CA THR A 139 -2.21 9.90 -3.32
C THR A 139 -3.13 9.14 -4.26
N VAL A 140 -4.37 9.60 -4.41
CA VAL A 140 -5.30 9.04 -5.40
C VAL A 140 -4.92 9.57 -6.79
N THR A 141 -4.40 8.69 -7.64
CA THR A 141 -3.95 9.02 -9.00
C THR A 141 -5.06 8.94 -10.03
N SER A 142 -6.03 8.04 -9.83
CA SER A 142 -7.24 7.94 -10.64
C SER A 142 -8.43 7.63 -9.74
N ALA A 143 -9.43 8.49 -9.72
CA ALA A 143 -10.60 8.33 -8.86
C ALA A 143 -11.86 8.01 -9.69
N ASP A 144 -12.92 7.56 -9.00
CA ASP A 144 -14.26 7.35 -9.54
C ASP A 144 -14.33 6.31 -10.69
N VAL A 145 -13.54 5.24 -10.57
CA VAL A 145 -13.59 4.12 -11.51
C VAL A 145 -14.78 3.24 -11.16
N MET A 146 -15.89 3.42 -11.89
CA MET A 146 -17.15 2.72 -11.60
C MET A 146 -17.04 1.21 -11.87
N ALA A 147 -17.56 0.41 -10.95
CA ALA A 147 -17.74 -1.03 -11.06
C ALA A 147 -19.19 -1.39 -10.72
N SER A 148 -19.63 -2.58 -11.15
CA SER A 148 -21.02 -3.03 -10.96
C SER A 148 -21.46 -3.13 -9.50
N ASN A 149 -20.51 -3.37 -8.60
CA ASN A 149 -20.73 -3.50 -7.17
C ASN A 149 -20.01 -2.43 -6.35
N GLY A 150 -19.57 -1.32 -6.96
CA GLY A 150 -18.83 -0.31 -6.22
C GLY A 150 -18.04 0.70 -7.05
N VAL A 151 -17.03 1.29 -6.41
CA VAL A 151 -16.10 2.26 -7.00
C VAL A 151 -14.67 1.85 -6.69
N ILE A 152 -13.78 2.00 -7.66
CA ILE A 152 -12.35 1.78 -7.50
C ILE A 152 -11.65 3.16 -7.53
N HIS A 153 -10.73 3.38 -6.59
CA HIS A 153 -9.83 4.52 -6.58
C HIS A 153 -8.40 4.01 -6.66
N VAL A 154 -7.68 4.40 -7.69
CA VAL A 154 -6.28 4.02 -7.88
C VAL A 154 -5.39 4.90 -7.02
N ILE A 155 -4.54 4.28 -6.20
CA ILE A 155 -3.59 4.97 -5.33
C ILE A 155 -2.14 4.65 -5.71
N ASP A 156 -1.21 5.53 -5.38
CA ASP A 156 0.22 5.37 -5.66
C ASP A 156 1.03 4.66 -4.56
N THR A 157 0.39 4.38 -3.42
CA THR A 157 1.05 3.84 -2.21
C THR A 157 0.13 2.80 -1.58
N VAL A 158 0.67 1.70 -1.07
CA VAL A 158 -0.13 0.69 -0.34
C VAL A 158 -0.49 1.22 1.05
N LEU A 159 -1.76 1.13 1.42
CA LEU A 159 -2.25 1.47 2.75
C LEU A 159 -1.91 0.34 3.72
N MET A 160 -1.11 0.66 4.74
CA MET A 160 -0.80 -0.29 5.82
C MET A 160 -1.61 0.09 7.05
N PRO A 161 -2.43 -0.83 7.60
CA PRO A 161 -3.17 -0.54 8.82
C PRO A 161 -2.19 -0.39 10.00
N PRO A 162 -2.56 0.36 11.05
CA PRO A 162 -1.68 0.62 12.19
C PRO A 162 -1.21 -0.64 12.91
N ALA A 163 -1.98 -1.74 12.84
CA ALA A 163 -1.68 -3.02 13.46
C ALA A 163 -0.64 -3.87 12.70
N ASP A 164 -0.46 -3.63 11.39
CA ASP A 164 0.43 -4.43 10.52
C ASP A 164 1.80 -3.80 10.29
N LEU A 165 2.01 -2.59 10.83
CA LEU A 165 3.34 -2.23 11.28
C LEU A 165 3.62 -3.17 12.45
N GLY A 166 4.35 -4.27 12.19
CA GLY A 166 4.85 -5.13 13.27
C GLY A 166 5.50 -4.29 14.37
N ASP A 167 5.90 -4.92 15.47
CA ASP A 167 6.53 -4.18 16.56
C ASP A 167 7.63 -3.21 16.03
N ILE A 168 7.76 -2.05 16.68
CA ILE A 168 8.69 -1.00 16.22
C ILE A 168 10.09 -1.56 15.89
N PRO A 169 10.65 -2.51 16.66
CA PRO A 169 11.90 -3.19 16.33
C PRO A 169 11.88 -4.00 15.01
N THR A 170 10.77 -4.65 14.67
CA THR A 170 10.57 -5.42 13.44
C THR A 170 10.48 -4.51 12.23
N VAL A 171 9.73 -3.41 12.33
CA VAL A 171 9.67 -2.38 11.27
C VAL A 171 11.04 -1.76 11.06
N ALA A 172 11.75 -1.41 12.13
CA ALA A 172 13.11 -0.87 12.05
C ALA A 172 14.07 -1.84 11.35
N GLN A 173 14.01 -3.15 11.65
CA GLN A 173 14.81 -4.17 10.96
C GLN A 173 14.51 -4.24 9.46
N GLY A 174 13.23 -4.18 9.07
CA GLY A 174 12.80 -4.30 7.67
C GLY A 174 13.34 -3.20 6.75
N THR A 175 13.63 -2.00 7.30
CA THR A 175 14.15 -0.88 6.50
C THR A 175 15.61 -1.03 6.05
N GLY A 176 16.40 -1.91 6.69
CA GLY A 176 17.82 -2.10 6.40
C GLY A 176 18.75 -0.92 6.72
N ILE A 177 18.24 0.22 7.19
CA ILE A 177 19.01 1.42 7.55
C ILE A 177 18.98 1.75 9.05
N HIS A 178 18.30 0.93 9.86
CA HIS A 178 18.16 1.08 11.31
C HIS A 178 18.78 -0.11 12.07
N THR A 179 19.78 -0.76 11.51
CA THR A 179 20.42 -1.96 12.09
C THR A 179 21.01 -1.67 13.47
N SER A 180 21.64 -0.50 13.62
CA SER A 180 22.26 -0.02 14.85
C SER A 180 21.23 0.29 15.92
N LEU A 181 20.08 0.84 15.54
CA LEU A 181 18.97 1.09 16.46
C LEU A 181 18.44 -0.22 17.04
N VAL A 182 18.21 -1.23 16.20
CA VAL A 182 17.70 -2.53 16.64
C VAL A 182 18.70 -3.19 17.59
N ALA A 183 19.98 -3.18 17.25
CA ALA A 183 21.04 -3.69 18.12
C ALA A 183 21.06 -2.94 19.47
N ALA A 184 20.88 -1.62 19.46
CA ALA A 184 20.84 -0.80 20.66
C ALA A 184 19.62 -1.12 21.54
N VAL A 185 18.43 -1.27 20.94
CA VAL A 185 17.18 -1.61 21.64
C VAL A 185 17.28 -2.99 22.30
N VAL A 186 17.89 -3.96 21.62
CA VAL A 186 18.13 -5.30 22.18
C VAL A 186 19.11 -5.23 23.35
N GLN A 187 20.21 -4.47 23.21
CA GLN A 187 21.23 -4.31 24.24
C GLN A 187 20.71 -3.55 25.48
N ALA A 188 19.78 -2.61 25.28
CA ALA A 188 19.10 -1.87 26.33
C ALA A 188 17.90 -2.62 26.93
N GLU A 189 17.60 -3.85 26.49
CA GLU A 189 16.46 -4.66 26.94
C GLU A 189 15.09 -4.00 26.72
N LEU A 190 15.01 -2.98 25.85
CA LEU A 190 13.78 -2.24 25.53
C LEU A 190 12.89 -2.95 24.51
N LEU A 191 13.36 -4.08 23.95
CA LEU A 191 12.63 -4.86 22.95
C LEU A 191 11.20 -5.19 23.42
N SER A 192 11.07 -5.74 24.63
CA SER A 192 9.77 -6.09 25.23
C SER A 192 8.86 -4.88 25.49
N THR A 193 9.45 -3.70 25.68
CA THR A 193 8.69 -2.46 25.90
C THR A 193 8.13 -1.93 24.59
N LEU A 194 8.94 -1.92 23.53
CA LEU A 194 8.52 -1.48 22.19
C LEU A 194 7.65 -2.52 21.47
N GLN A 195 7.61 -3.75 21.98
CA GLN A 195 6.70 -4.83 21.59
C GLN A 195 5.37 -4.83 22.36
N GLY A 196 5.25 -4.02 23.41
CA GLY A 196 4.05 -3.96 24.24
C GLY A 196 2.92 -3.13 23.61
N ASP A 197 1.75 -3.15 24.26
CA ASP A 197 0.60 -2.34 23.85
C ASP A 197 0.92 -0.83 23.91
N GLY A 198 0.82 -0.18 22.75
CA GLY A 198 1.13 1.25 22.55
C GLY A 198 0.11 2.23 23.14
N PRO A 199 0.18 3.53 22.79
CA PRO A 199 0.88 4.09 21.62
C PRO A 199 2.33 4.50 21.91
N PHE A 200 3.23 4.19 20.96
CA PHE A 200 4.62 4.64 20.96
C PHE A 200 4.91 5.45 19.70
N THR A 201 5.77 6.46 19.81
CA THR A 201 6.33 7.20 18.68
C THR A 201 7.84 7.23 18.85
N VAL A 202 8.55 6.52 17.97
CA VAL A 202 10.01 6.41 18.04
C VAL A 202 10.63 7.19 16.89
N PHE A 203 11.49 8.14 17.23
CA PHE A 203 12.32 8.85 16.25
C PHE A 203 13.56 7.99 15.95
N ALA A 204 13.38 7.03 15.05
CA ALA A 204 14.40 6.06 14.70
C ALA A 204 15.61 6.73 13.98
N PRO A 205 16.82 6.77 14.60
CA PRO A 205 18.01 7.30 13.94
C PRO A 205 18.55 6.30 12.95
N THR A 206 18.98 6.76 11.77
CA THR A 206 19.64 5.91 10.77
C THR A 206 21.02 5.43 11.23
N ASP A 207 21.53 4.37 10.61
CA ASP A 207 22.88 3.85 10.85
C ASP A 207 23.96 4.93 10.66
N ASP A 208 23.78 5.82 9.67
CA ASP A 208 24.64 6.98 9.46
C ASP A 208 24.58 7.98 10.63
N ALA A 209 23.41 8.18 11.23
CA ALA A 209 23.25 9.05 12.40
C ALA A 209 23.93 8.45 13.65
N PHE A 210 23.84 7.13 13.85
CA PHE A 210 24.58 6.42 14.90
C PHE A 210 26.10 6.56 14.72
N ALA A 211 26.59 6.38 13.49
CA ALA A 211 28.00 6.54 13.16
C ALA A 211 28.48 8.00 13.35
N ALA A 212 27.69 8.98 12.93
CA ALA A 212 28.00 10.40 13.10
C ALA A 212 28.00 10.85 14.57
N ALA A 213 27.14 10.26 15.40
CA ALA A 213 27.12 10.48 16.84
C ALA A 213 28.32 9.84 17.56
N GLY A 214 29.08 8.98 16.88
CA GLY A 214 30.21 8.25 17.47
C GLY A 214 29.78 7.22 18.52
N ILE A 215 28.54 6.74 18.44
CA ILE A 215 28.02 5.71 19.34
C ILE A 215 28.59 4.37 18.90
N ASP A 216 29.54 3.83 19.66
CA ASP A 216 30.04 2.48 19.49
C ASP A 216 29.33 1.53 20.46
N LEU A 217 28.38 0.75 19.94
CA LEU A 217 27.58 -0.21 20.72
C LEU A 217 28.46 -1.25 21.43
N ALA A 218 29.60 -1.62 20.83
CA ALA A 218 30.54 -2.57 21.44
C ALA A 218 31.23 -1.99 22.69
N SER A 219 31.43 -0.66 22.72
CA SER A 219 31.97 0.03 23.89
C SER A 219 30.95 0.19 25.03
N LEU A 220 29.66 0.05 24.72
CA LEU A 220 28.53 0.22 25.64
C LEU A 220 27.99 -1.10 26.19
N ASP A 221 28.62 -2.25 25.93
CA ASP A 221 28.23 -3.56 26.50
C ASP A 221 28.77 -3.74 27.94
N THR A 222 28.51 -2.73 28.77
CA THR A 222 28.77 -2.71 30.21
C THR A 222 27.49 -2.30 30.92
N ASP A 223 27.34 -2.60 32.20
CA ASP A 223 26.12 -2.24 32.94
C ASP A 223 25.89 -0.71 32.94
N GLU A 224 26.95 0.09 33.06
CA GLU A 224 26.85 1.55 32.91
C GLU A 224 26.57 1.99 31.45
N GLY A 225 27.15 1.30 30.46
CA GLY A 225 26.92 1.59 29.04
C GLY A 225 25.49 1.29 28.60
N LYS A 226 24.87 0.22 29.13
CA LYS A 226 23.46 -0.13 28.89
C LYS A 226 22.51 0.87 29.52
N ALA A 227 22.81 1.36 30.71
CA ALA A 227 22.03 2.43 31.35
C ALA A 227 22.08 3.73 30.53
N ALA A 228 23.28 4.12 30.06
CA ALA A 228 23.44 5.29 29.19
C ALA A 228 22.71 5.11 27.85
N LEU A 229 22.76 3.91 27.26
CA LEU A 229 22.06 3.59 26.02
C LEU A 229 20.53 3.66 26.20
N THR A 230 20.02 3.16 27.33
CA THR A 230 18.61 3.26 27.69
C THR A 230 18.18 4.72 27.81
N ASP A 231 18.95 5.56 28.50
CA ASP A 231 18.67 7.00 28.61
C ASP A 231 18.70 7.71 27.24
N ILE A 232 19.61 7.32 26.34
CA ILE A 232 19.69 7.87 24.98
C ILE A 232 18.47 7.45 24.14
N LEU A 233 18.01 6.21 24.27
CA LEU A 233 16.88 5.67 23.50
C LEU A 233 15.51 6.14 24.02
N LEU A 234 15.45 6.59 25.28
CA LEU A 234 14.24 7.14 25.90
C LEU A 234 14.16 8.68 25.82
N TYR A 235 15.14 9.35 25.21
CA TYR A 235 15.20 10.79 25.06
C TYR A 235 14.33 11.31 23.91
#